data_AF-A0A1T4NR09-F1
#
_entry.id   AF-A0A1T4NR09-F1
#
_cell.length_a   1.000
_cell.length_b   1.000
_cell.length_c   1.000
_cell.angle_alpha   90.00
_cell.angle_beta   90.00
_cell.angle_gamma   90.00
#
_symmetry.space_group_name_H-M   'P 1'
#
loop_
_entity.id
_entity.type
_entity.pdbx_description
1 polymer ?
#
loop_
_entity_poly.entity_id
_entity_poly.type
_entity_poly.pdbx_seq_one_letter_code
_entity_poly.pdbx_strand_id
1 'polypeptide(L)'
;MVSSQRNTLVRSLHDLGLAAWFGGSLMGVIGLNGAAKEADDTGRGIRISTIGWNKWLPVSVAAIAVHVVGGAGLFKANAERVRHQEGVGASTGAKTVLTGAALAATAYACLLGKKVGATQTDEPKVKELAEKTPGSTEDAQRQLRLAQWAVPALTGALLVLNALHGEQQRPSQQKLGFVQKAGSRLGMTD
;
A
#
# COMPACT_ATOMS: atom_id res chain seq x y z
N MET A 1 -38.05 -4.67 -1.83
CA MET A 1 -37.30 -3.50 -1.32
C MET A 1 -35.90 -3.98 -0.95
N VAL A 2 -34.91 -3.77 -1.82
CA VAL A 2 -33.53 -4.18 -1.51
C VAL A 2 -33.01 -3.26 -0.41
N SER A 3 -32.80 -3.83 0.77
CA SER A 3 -32.14 -3.16 1.89
C SER A 3 -30.77 -2.65 1.43
N SER A 4 -30.61 -1.33 1.31
CA SER A 4 -29.31 -0.69 1.13
C SER A 4 -28.57 -0.80 2.47
N GLN A 5 -27.89 -1.92 2.71
CA GLN A 5 -26.99 -2.02 3.85
C GLN A 5 -25.85 -1.02 3.66
N ARG A 6 -25.74 -0.07 4.60
CA ARG A 6 -24.63 0.88 4.63
C ARG A 6 -23.36 0.14 5.04
N ASN A 7 -22.44 -0.06 4.09
CA ASN A 7 -21.12 -0.64 4.34
C ASN A 7 -20.12 0.35 4.98
N THR A 8 -20.59 1.25 5.85
CA THR A 8 -19.76 2.34 6.40
C THR A 8 -18.55 1.79 7.15
N LEU A 9 -18.76 0.81 8.04
CA LEU A 9 -17.67 0.20 8.82
C LEU A 9 -16.58 -0.40 7.91
N VAL A 10 -16.97 -1.26 6.97
CA VAL A 10 -16.05 -1.94 6.05
C VAL A 10 -15.29 -0.93 5.19
N ARG A 11 -15.95 0.14 4.76
CA ARG A 11 -15.34 1.23 4.02
C ARG A 11 -14.37 2.06 4.87
N SER A 12 -14.74 2.38 6.10
CA SER A 12 -13.84 3.04 7.04
C SER A 12 -12.59 2.21 7.32
N LEU A 13 -12.72 0.90 7.55
CA LEU A 13 -11.58 -0.01 7.69
C LEU A 13 -10.67 0.06 6.45
N HIS A 14 -11.27 -0.10 5.26
CA HIS A 14 -10.54 -0.04 4.01
C HIS A 14 -9.79 1.29 3.82
N ASP A 15 -10.44 2.43 4.04
CA ASP A 15 -9.90 3.76 3.74
C ASP A 15 -8.91 4.23 4.82
N LEU A 16 -9.19 4.00 6.11
CA LEU A 16 -8.27 4.34 7.20
C LEU A 16 -7.00 3.49 7.15
N GLY A 17 -7.13 2.19 6.85
CA GLY A 17 -5.97 1.31 6.68
C GLY A 17 -5.06 1.78 5.56
N LEU A 18 -5.63 2.16 4.40
CA LEU A 18 -4.84 2.68 3.29
C LEU A 18 -4.21 4.05 3.61
N ALA A 19 -4.96 4.94 4.24
CA ALA A 19 -4.47 6.27 4.61
C ALA A 19 -3.30 6.19 5.60
N ALA A 20 -3.38 5.31 6.61
CA ALA A 20 -2.30 5.08 7.55
C ALA A 20 -1.07 4.46 6.87
N TRP A 21 -1.27 3.49 5.95
CA TRP A 21 -0.17 2.88 5.19
C TRP A 21 0.54 3.87 4.27
N PHE A 22 -0.22 4.67 3.51
CA PHE A 22 0.32 5.74 2.67
C PHE A 22 1.01 6.82 3.51
N GLY A 23 0.30 7.40 4.48
CA GLY A 23 0.81 8.51 5.27
C GLY A 23 2.03 8.14 6.10
N GLY A 24 2.02 6.97 6.75
CA GLY A 24 3.15 6.48 7.53
C GLY A 24 4.38 6.15 6.68
N SER A 25 4.19 5.56 5.50
CA SER A 25 5.32 5.31 4.59
C SER A 25 5.90 6.60 4.02
N LEU A 26 5.06 7.55 3.61
CA LEU A 26 5.51 8.85 3.11
C LEU A 26 6.23 9.67 4.19
N MET A 27 5.65 9.77 5.39
CA MET A 27 6.30 10.41 6.54
C MET A 27 7.62 9.72 6.87
N GLY A 28 7.66 8.39 6.83
CA GLY A 28 8.87 7.62 7.10
C GLY A 28 10.02 7.97 6.13
N VAL A 29 9.71 8.13 4.84
CA VAL A 29 10.73 8.44 3.83
C VAL A 29 11.13 9.92 3.80
N ILE A 30 10.17 10.82 4.03
CA ILE A 30 10.44 12.27 4.01
C ILE A 30 10.93 12.76 5.38
N GLY A 31 10.11 12.58 6.41
CA GLY A 31 10.36 13.11 7.75
C GLY A 31 11.40 12.30 8.51
N LEU A 32 11.14 11.01 8.75
CA LEU A 32 12.03 10.17 9.56
C LEU A 32 13.41 9.99 8.90
N ASN A 33 13.45 9.52 7.64
CA ASN A 33 14.71 9.34 6.93
C ASN A 33 15.39 10.67 6.61
N GLY A 34 14.63 11.75 6.41
CA GLY A 34 15.19 13.10 6.24
C GLY A 34 15.91 13.56 7.50
N ALA A 35 15.23 13.53 8.65
CA ALA A 35 15.82 13.90 9.93
C ALA A 35 17.01 13.02 10.32
N ALA A 36 16.97 11.72 9.99
CA ALA A 36 18.07 10.81 10.25
C ALA A 36 19.37 11.16 9.49
N LYS A 37 19.29 11.89 8.37
CA LYS A 37 20.48 12.34 7.61
C LYS A 37 21.24 13.47 8.28
N GLU A 38 20.59 14.19 9.20
CA GLU A 38 21.21 15.29 9.95
C GLU A 38 22.03 14.79 11.16
N ALA A 39 22.16 13.47 11.33
CA ALA A 39 23.00 12.89 12.37
C ALA A 39 24.49 13.13 12.09
N ASP A 40 25.29 13.19 13.16
CA ASP A 40 26.74 13.47 13.10
C ASP A 40 27.52 12.50 12.19
N ASP A 41 27.04 11.26 12.05
CA ASP A 41 27.60 10.25 11.16
C ASP A 41 26.53 9.35 10.53
N THR A 42 26.88 8.72 9.41
CA THR A 42 26.00 7.85 8.62
C THR A 42 25.49 6.64 9.40
N GLY A 43 26.30 6.04 10.27
CA GLY A 43 25.92 4.87 11.07
C GLY A 43 24.84 5.23 12.10
N ARG A 44 25.02 6.36 12.79
CA ARG A 44 24.02 6.93 13.70
C ARG A 44 22.71 7.24 12.98
N GLY A 45 22.77 7.82 11.79
CA GLY A 45 21.60 8.07 10.95
C GLY A 45 20.84 6.79 10.59
N ILE A 46 21.55 5.75 10.12
CA ILE A 46 20.95 4.44 9.82
C ILE A 46 20.29 3.84 11.07
N ARG A 47 20.94 3.93 12.24
CA ARG A 47 20.40 3.43 13.50
C ARG A 47 19.12 4.16 13.92
N ILE A 48 19.09 5.49 13.82
CA ILE A 48 17.89 6.31 14.11
C ILE A 48 16.73 5.91 13.19
N SER A 49 16.98 5.85 11.88
CA SER A 49 15.97 5.44 10.90
C SER A 49 15.45 4.03 11.19
N THR A 50 16.36 3.07 11.45
CA THR A 50 16.01 1.68 11.78
C THR A 50 15.10 1.60 13.01
N ILE A 51 15.43 2.32 14.08
CA ILE A 51 14.61 2.38 15.29
C ILE A 51 13.22 2.96 14.99
N GLY A 52 13.16 4.05 14.22
CA GLY A 52 11.90 4.69 13.83
C GLY A 52 11.00 3.75 13.03
N TRP A 53 11.54 3.09 12.02
CA TRP A 53 10.81 2.11 11.21
C TRP A 53 10.35 0.90 12.03
N ASN A 54 11.18 0.40 12.95
CA ASN A 54 10.80 -0.70 13.85
C ASN A 54 9.65 -0.32 14.79
N LYS A 55 9.61 0.92 15.27
CA LYS A 55 8.48 1.44 16.08
C LYS A 55 7.19 1.58 15.24
N TRP A 56 7.32 1.96 13.97
CA TRP A 56 6.19 2.09 13.06
C TRP A 56 5.63 0.74 12.57
N LEU A 57 6.48 -0.28 12.45
CA LEU A 57 6.15 -1.56 11.82
C LEU A 57 4.85 -2.21 12.35
N PRO A 58 4.58 -2.31 13.67
CA PRO A 58 3.33 -2.89 14.16
C PRO A 58 2.09 -2.12 13.69
N VAL A 59 2.16 -0.79 13.66
CA VAL A 59 1.08 0.07 13.17
C VAL A 59 0.88 -0.12 11.67
N SER A 60 1.97 -0.22 10.90
CA SER A 60 1.91 -0.50 9.47
C SER A 60 1.25 -1.85 9.17
N VAL A 61 1.60 -2.90 9.92
CA VAL A 61 1.00 -4.24 9.75
C VAL A 61 -0.50 -4.20 10.06
N ALA A 62 -0.89 -3.54 11.15
CA ALA A 62 -2.31 -3.37 11.49
C ALA A 62 -3.07 -2.59 10.40
N ALA A 63 -2.51 -1.49 9.91
CA ALA A 63 -3.09 -0.68 8.84
C ALA A 63 -3.31 -1.49 7.55
N ILE A 64 -2.30 -2.27 7.15
CA ILE A 64 -2.38 -3.15 5.98
C ILE A 64 -3.47 -4.22 6.17
N ALA A 65 -3.50 -4.89 7.32
CA ALA A 65 -4.49 -5.92 7.61
C ALA A 65 -5.92 -5.35 7.56
N VAL A 66 -6.13 -4.21 8.22
CA VAL A 66 -7.40 -3.47 8.24
C VAL A 66 -7.83 -3.06 6.82
N HIS A 67 -6.89 -2.58 5.99
CA HIS A 67 -7.15 -2.26 4.59
C HIS A 67 -7.60 -3.49 3.78
N VAL A 68 -6.87 -4.60 3.88
CA VAL A 68 -7.15 -5.84 3.14
C VAL A 68 -8.48 -6.45 3.55
N VAL A 69 -8.78 -6.51 4.85
CA VAL A 69 -10.07 -7.00 5.37
C VAL A 69 -11.23 -6.12 4.88
N GLY A 70 -11.07 -4.79 4.97
CA GLY A 70 -12.06 -3.85 4.42
C GLY A 70 -12.24 -4.02 2.90
N GLY A 71 -11.14 -4.21 2.16
CA GLY A 71 -11.15 -4.44 0.72
C GLY A 71 -11.90 -5.70 0.31
N ALA A 72 -11.66 -6.82 1.00
CA ALA A 72 -12.38 -8.07 0.77
C ALA A 72 -13.89 -7.92 1.04
N GLY A 73 -14.25 -7.22 2.12
CA GLY A 73 -15.65 -6.93 2.43
C GLY A 73 -16.32 -6.05 1.36
N LEU A 74 -15.63 -5.00 0.88
CA LEU A 74 -16.12 -4.14 -0.20
C LEU A 74 -16.24 -4.90 -1.53
N PHE A 75 -15.30 -5.78 -1.85
CA PHE A 75 -15.35 -6.60 -3.06
C PHE A 75 -16.61 -7.48 -3.05
N LYS A 76 -16.87 -8.19 -1.93
CA LYS A 76 -18.08 -9.00 -1.76
C LYS A 76 -19.35 -8.17 -1.89
N ALA A 77 -19.40 -7.00 -1.24
CA ALA A 77 -20.57 -6.12 -1.27
C ALA A 77 -20.84 -5.49 -2.65
N ASN A 78 -19.85 -5.43 -3.54
CA ASN A 78 -19.96 -4.84 -4.87
C ASN A 78 -19.87 -5.87 -6.01
N ALA A 79 -19.99 -7.18 -5.73
CA ALA A 79 -19.80 -8.25 -6.70
C ALA A 79 -20.68 -8.10 -7.96
N GLU A 80 -21.93 -7.66 -7.80
CA GLU A 80 -22.85 -7.36 -8.90
C GLU A 80 -22.31 -6.26 -9.84
N ARG A 81 -21.83 -5.15 -9.27
CA ARG A 81 -21.27 -4.05 -10.06
C ARG A 81 -20.00 -4.46 -10.79
N VAL A 82 -19.15 -5.27 -10.17
CA VAL A 82 -17.94 -5.81 -10.81
C VAL A 82 -18.29 -6.64 -12.05
N ARG A 83 -19.41 -7.38 -12.03
CA ARG A 83 -19.86 -8.23 -13.14
C ARG A 83 -20.60 -7.47 -14.24
N HIS A 84 -21.36 -6.45 -13.86
CA HIS A 84 -22.40 -5.88 -14.72
C HIS A 84 -22.26 -4.39 -15.02
N GLN A 85 -21.41 -3.65 -14.30
CA GLN A 85 -21.13 -2.24 -14.58
C GLN A 85 -19.85 -2.12 -15.42
N GLU A 86 -19.93 -1.40 -16.55
CA GLU A 86 -18.75 -1.17 -17.40
C GLU A 86 -17.64 -0.40 -16.65
N GLY A 87 -16.38 -0.75 -16.95
CA GLY A 87 -15.19 -0.15 -16.31
C GLY A 87 -14.89 -0.62 -14.87
N VAL A 88 -15.90 -1.05 -14.09
CA VAL A 88 -15.71 -1.44 -12.68
C VAL A 88 -14.86 -2.70 -12.53
N GLY A 89 -15.04 -3.69 -13.41
CA GLY A 89 -14.24 -4.93 -13.39
C GLY A 89 -12.75 -4.66 -13.65
N ALA A 90 -12.44 -3.86 -14.68
CA ALA A 90 -11.06 -3.50 -15.01
C ALA A 90 -10.40 -2.68 -13.90
N SER A 91 -11.11 -1.69 -13.35
CA SER A 91 -10.60 -0.86 -12.25
C SER A 91 -10.39 -1.66 -10.96
N THR A 92 -11.28 -2.61 -10.66
CA THR A 92 -11.10 -3.56 -9.55
C THR A 92 -9.87 -4.45 -9.75
N GLY A 93 -9.63 -4.94 -10.97
CA GLY A 93 -8.42 -5.69 -11.30
C GLY A 93 -7.14 -4.87 -11.10
N ALA A 94 -7.11 -3.64 -11.62
CA ALA A 94 -5.98 -2.73 -11.46
C ALA A 94 -5.68 -2.45 -9.98
N LYS A 95 -6.73 -2.25 -9.16
CA LYS A 95 -6.59 -2.04 -7.72
C LYS A 95 -5.99 -3.25 -7.01
N THR A 96 -6.43 -4.47 -7.36
CA THR A 96 -5.87 -5.70 -6.79
C THR A 96 -4.40 -5.86 -7.13
N VAL A 97 -4.00 -5.61 -8.37
CA VAL A 97 -2.59 -5.64 -8.80
C VAL A 97 -1.76 -4.62 -8.03
N LEU A 98 -2.22 -3.38 -7.94
CA LEU A 98 -1.53 -2.32 -7.17
C LEU A 98 -1.42 -2.65 -5.68
N THR A 99 -2.45 -3.27 -5.10
CA THR A 99 -2.43 -3.71 -3.68
C THR A 99 -1.37 -4.80 -3.49
N GLY A 100 -1.33 -5.80 -4.38
CA GLY A 100 -0.29 -6.84 -4.35
C GLY A 100 1.11 -6.27 -4.51
N ALA A 101 1.31 -5.33 -5.44
CA ALA A 101 2.59 -4.66 -5.64
C ALA A 101 3.01 -3.85 -4.39
N ALA A 102 2.08 -3.12 -3.76
CA ALA A 102 2.36 -2.36 -2.54
C ALA A 102 2.76 -3.27 -1.37
N LEU A 103 2.07 -4.41 -1.22
CA LEU A 103 2.41 -5.44 -0.22
C LEU A 103 3.82 -5.99 -0.45
N ALA A 104 4.14 -6.37 -1.69
CA ALA A 104 5.45 -6.88 -2.05
C ALA A 104 6.56 -5.84 -1.80
N ALA A 105 6.35 -4.58 -2.20
CA ALA A 105 7.30 -3.49 -1.95
C ALA A 105 7.51 -3.26 -0.45
N THR A 106 6.45 -3.33 0.36
CA THR A 106 6.53 -3.17 1.82
C THR A 106 7.31 -4.31 2.47
N ALA A 107 7.02 -5.56 2.09
CA ALA A 107 7.75 -6.72 2.58
C ALA A 107 9.24 -6.64 2.20
N TYR A 108 9.54 -6.26 0.95
CA TYR A 108 10.90 -6.10 0.47
C TYR A 108 11.66 -5.00 1.22
N ALA A 109 11.04 -3.84 1.44
CA ALA A 109 11.60 -2.76 2.24
C ALA A 109 11.88 -3.21 3.69
N CYS A 110 11.00 -4.02 4.29
CA CYS A 110 11.23 -4.56 5.64
C CYS A 110 12.44 -5.51 5.68
N LEU A 111 12.58 -6.41 4.70
CA LEU A 111 13.71 -7.35 4.63
C LEU A 111 15.03 -6.61 4.44
N LEU A 112 15.07 -5.64 3.53
CA LEU A 112 16.25 -4.81 3.30
C LEU A 112 16.57 -3.92 4.50
N GLY A 113 15.55 -3.37 5.17
CA GLY A 113 15.70 -2.57 6.39
C GLY A 113 16.34 -3.37 7.52
N LYS A 114 15.95 -4.64 7.70
CA LYS A 114 16.59 -5.55 8.66
C LYS A 114 18.06 -5.81 8.30
N LYS A 115 18.37 -6.06 7.02
CA LYS A 115 19.75 -6.27 6.56
C LYS A 115 20.61 -5.03 6.82
N VAL A 116 20.13 -3.84 6.47
CA VAL A 116 20.85 -2.58 6.69
C VAL A 116 21.00 -2.28 8.19
N GLY A 117 19.94 -2.45 8.98
CA GLY A 117 19.97 -2.20 10.42
C GLY A 117 20.90 -3.13 11.20
N ALA A 118 21.04 -4.39 10.75
CA ALA A 118 21.95 -5.36 11.38
C ALA A 118 23.43 -4.94 11.31
N THR A 119 23.81 -4.06 10.38
CA THR A 119 25.19 -3.52 10.31
C THR A 119 25.50 -2.50 11.41
N GLN A 120 24.47 -1.94 12.03
CA GLN A 120 24.58 -0.86 13.03
C GLN A 120 24.15 -1.31 14.44
N THR A 121 24.05 -2.62 14.66
CA THR A 121 23.77 -3.19 15.98
C THR A 121 25.04 -3.30 16.82
N ASP A 122 24.90 -3.12 18.13
CA ASP A 122 25.97 -3.33 19.10
C ASP A 122 26.13 -4.82 19.45
N GLU A 123 25.23 -5.69 18.99
CA GLU A 123 25.29 -7.14 19.21
C GLU A 123 26.31 -7.82 18.28
N PRO A 124 27.44 -8.36 18.81
CA PRO A 124 28.54 -8.86 17.98
C PRO A 124 28.13 -9.98 17.02
N LYS A 125 27.28 -10.92 17.49
CA LYS A 125 26.82 -12.06 16.71
C LYS A 125 25.96 -11.65 15.50
N VAL A 126 25.12 -10.63 15.67
CA VAL A 126 24.22 -10.14 14.61
C VAL A 126 25.04 -9.39 13.56
N LYS A 127 26.02 -8.60 14.01
CA LYS A 127 26.93 -7.87 13.14
C LYS A 127 27.82 -8.80 12.30
N GLU A 128 28.41 -9.82 12.93
CA GLU A 128 29.24 -10.83 12.24
C GLU A 128 28.43 -11.60 11.17
N LEU A 129 27.17 -11.95 11.48
CA LEU A 129 26.29 -12.62 10.53
C LEU A 129 25.90 -11.70 9.35
N ALA A 130 25.72 -10.41 9.61
CA ALA A 130 25.44 -9.41 8.58
C ALA A 130 26.64 -9.23 7.64
N GLU A 131 27.87 -9.19 8.17
CA GLU A 131 29.12 -9.09 7.40
C GLU A 131 29.38 -10.32 6.52
N LYS A 132 28.97 -11.52 6.98
CA LYS A 132 29.08 -12.78 6.22
C LYS A 132 27.98 -12.97 5.17
N THR A 133 26.94 -12.14 5.17
CA THR A 133 25.82 -12.27 4.23
C THR A 133 26.21 -11.69 2.86
N PRO A 134 26.14 -12.48 1.76
CA PRO A 134 26.52 -12.00 0.42
C PRO A 134 25.75 -10.74 -0.04
N GLY A 135 26.45 -9.86 -0.77
CA GLY A 135 25.93 -8.64 -1.40
C GLY A 135 26.29 -7.36 -0.64
N SER A 136 26.76 -6.34 -1.37
CA SER A 136 27.23 -5.07 -0.83
C SER A 136 26.16 -4.38 0.04
N THR A 137 26.58 -3.86 1.20
CA THR A 137 25.74 -3.02 2.07
C THR A 137 25.21 -1.79 1.33
N GLU A 138 25.99 -1.24 0.40
CA GLU A 138 25.59 -0.07 -0.41
C GLU A 138 24.44 -0.41 -1.36
N ASP A 139 24.49 -1.59 -2.00
CA ASP A 139 23.41 -2.07 -2.87
C ASP A 139 22.12 -2.28 -2.06
N ALA A 140 22.23 -2.89 -0.87
CA ALA A 140 21.09 -3.08 0.01
C ALA A 140 20.46 -1.75 0.43
N GLN A 141 21.28 -0.75 0.78
CA GLN A 141 20.80 0.60 1.10
C GLN A 141 20.16 1.29 -0.11
N ARG A 142 20.73 1.15 -1.31
CA ARG A 142 20.16 1.72 -2.55
C ARG A 142 18.81 1.10 -2.88
N GLN A 143 18.71 -0.22 -2.84
CA GLN A 143 17.46 -0.94 -3.05
C GLN A 143 16.43 -0.59 -1.97
N LEU A 144 16.86 -0.43 -0.72
CA LEU A 144 15.98 -0.04 0.38
C LEU A 144 15.35 1.33 0.10
N ARG A 145 16.14 2.32 -0.34
CA ARG A 145 15.63 3.65 -0.71
C ARG A 145 14.59 3.57 -1.83
N LEU A 146 14.84 2.76 -2.86
CA LEU A 146 13.89 2.57 -3.96
C LEU A 146 12.60 1.90 -3.47
N ALA A 147 12.70 0.82 -2.69
CA ALA A 147 11.55 0.11 -2.15
C ALA A 147 10.72 1.00 -1.20
N GLN A 148 11.40 1.78 -0.35
CA GLN A 148 10.77 2.72 0.57
C GLN A 148 9.99 3.82 -0.16
N TRP A 149 10.47 4.31 -1.32
CA TRP A 149 9.71 5.25 -2.16
C TRP A 149 8.60 4.58 -2.98
N ALA A 150 8.77 3.32 -3.38
CA ALA A 150 7.75 2.58 -4.11
C ALA A 150 6.46 2.40 -3.29
N VAL A 151 6.57 2.18 -1.97
CA VAL A 151 5.41 2.00 -1.08
C VAL A 151 4.45 3.21 -1.09
N PRO A 152 4.87 4.45 -0.78
CA PRO A 152 3.99 5.62 -0.81
C PRO A 152 3.50 5.96 -2.23
N ALA A 153 4.29 5.67 -3.27
CA ALA A 153 3.84 5.86 -4.66
C ALA A 153 2.69 4.91 -5.01
N LEU A 154 2.82 3.62 -4.71
CA LEU A 154 1.80 2.60 -4.99
C LEU A 154 0.55 2.81 -4.14
N THR A 155 0.71 3.10 -2.85
CA THR A 155 -0.42 3.37 -1.94
C THR A 155 -1.10 4.70 -2.25
N GLY A 156 -0.36 5.70 -2.71
CA GLY A 156 -0.92 6.95 -3.24
C GLY A 156 -1.75 6.72 -4.52
N ALA A 157 -1.27 5.88 -5.44
CA ALA A 157 -2.04 5.48 -6.61
C ALA A 157 -3.34 4.74 -6.22
N LEU A 158 -3.30 3.90 -5.19
CA LEU A 158 -4.50 3.26 -4.64
C LEU A 158 -5.51 4.28 -4.07
N LEU A 159 -5.04 5.36 -3.42
CA LEU A 159 -5.92 6.44 -2.95
C LEU A 159 -6.61 7.15 -4.13
N VAL A 160 -5.89 7.41 -5.22
CA VAL A 160 -6.46 7.98 -6.45
C VAL A 160 -7.51 7.03 -7.04
N LEU A 161 -7.24 5.73 -7.11
CA LEU A 161 -8.23 4.74 -7.56
C LEU A 161 -9.46 4.67 -6.64
N ASN A 162 -9.29 4.85 -5.32
CA ASN A 162 -10.43 4.93 -4.41
C ASN A 162 -11.31 6.14 -4.70
N ALA A 163 -10.71 7.31 -4.98
CA ALA A 163 -11.44 8.50 -5.37
C ALA A 163 -12.21 8.27 -6.68
N LEU A 164 -11.56 7.66 -7.69
CA LEU A 164 -12.20 7.31 -8.96
C LEU A 164 -13.39 6.34 -8.76
N HIS A 165 -13.23 5.32 -7.92
CA HIS A 165 -14.33 4.42 -7.57
C HIS A 165 -15.48 5.12 -6.82
N GLY A 166 -15.19 6.17 -6.05
CA GLY A 166 -16.19 7.03 -5.43
C GLY A 166 -17.03 7.76 -6.49
N GLU A 167 -16.38 8.30 -7.51
CA GLU A 167 -17.05 8.97 -8.63
C GLU A 167 -17.93 8.01 -9.45
N GLN A 168 -17.43 6.79 -9.74
CA GLN A 168 -18.20 5.74 -10.41
C GLN A 168 -19.40 5.23 -9.60
N GLN A 169 -19.46 5.53 -8.30
CA GLN A 169 -20.58 5.15 -7.43
C GLN A 169 -21.74 6.16 -7.47
N ARG A 170 -21.59 7.32 -8.14
CA ARG A 170 -22.67 8.28 -8.29
C ARG A 170 -23.86 7.66 -9.06
N PRO A 171 -25.13 7.92 -8.66
CA PRO A 171 -26.29 7.25 -9.25
C PRO A 171 -26.39 7.38 -10.79
N SER A 172 -26.04 8.53 -11.34
CA SER A 172 -26.02 8.77 -12.79
C SER A 172 -24.96 7.92 -13.50
N GLN A 173 -23.77 7.80 -12.92
CA GLN A 173 -22.65 7.01 -13.47
C GLN A 173 -22.91 5.51 -13.40
N GLN A 174 -23.56 5.04 -12.33
CA GLN A 174 -23.98 3.64 -12.25
C GLN A 174 -24.99 3.30 -13.35
N LYS A 175 -26.08 4.07 -13.47
CA LYS A 175 -27.10 3.84 -14.50
C LYS A 175 -26.51 3.84 -15.91
N LEU A 176 -25.67 4.83 -16.23
CA LEU A 176 -24.99 4.90 -17.52
C LEU A 176 -24.12 3.67 -17.77
N GLY A 177 -23.27 3.29 -16.81
CA GLY A 177 -22.37 2.15 -16.95
C GLY A 177 -23.08 0.78 -17.06
N PHE A 178 -24.26 0.62 -16.46
CA PHE A 178 -25.09 -0.58 -16.67
C PHE A 178 -25.70 -0.60 -18.08
N VAL A 179 -26.18 0.53 -18.57
CA VAL A 179 -26.76 0.65 -19.92
C VAL A 179 -25.70 0.42 -20.99
N GLN A 180 -24.51 1.01 -20.86
CA GLN A 180 -23.40 0.81 -21.80
C GLN A 180 -22.94 -0.67 -21.83
N LYS A 181 -22.87 -1.33 -20.66
CA LYS A 181 -22.54 -2.76 -20.59
C LYS A 181 -23.58 -3.65 -21.26
N ALA A 182 -24.86 -3.28 -21.19
CA ALA A 182 -25.93 -3.99 -21.87
C ALA A 182 -25.89 -3.74 -23.39
N GLY A 183 -25.68 -2.50 -23.81
CA GLY A 183 -25.55 -2.11 -25.22
C GLY A 183 -24.38 -2.80 -25.93
N SER A 184 -23.20 -2.85 -25.29
CA SER A 184 -22.03 -3.55 -25.84
C SER A 184 -22.22 -5.06 -25.97
N ARG A 185 -23.00 -5.70 -25.08
CA ARG A 185 -23.36 -7.13 -25.20
C ARG A 185 -24.37 -7.43 -26.30
N LEU A 186 -25.17 -6.43 -26.68
CA LEU A 186 -26.19 -6.53 -27.71
C LEU A 186 -25.72 -6.01 -29.07
N GLY A 187 -24.47 -5.53 -29.18
CA GLY A 187 -23.92 -4.95 -30.41
C GLY A 187 -24.54 -3.61 -30.80
N MET A 188 -25.07 -2.86 -29.83
CA MET A 188 -25.82 -1.61 -30.05
C MET A 188 -25.00 -0.34 -29.81
N THR A 189 -23.71 -0.48 -29.53
CA THR A 189 -22.79 0.65 -29.28
C THR A 189 -21.48 0.35 -30.00
N ASP A 190 -21.28 1.02 -31.14
CA ASP A 190 -19.98 1.21 -31.81
C ASP A 190 -19.39 2.56 -31.37
#